data_AF-A0A932QLE5-F1
#
_entry.id   AF-A0A932QLE5-F1
#
_cell.length_a   1.000
_cell.length_b   1.000
_cell.length_c   1.000
_cell.angle_alpha   90.00
_cell.angle_beta   90.00
_cell.angle_gamma   90.00
#
_symmetry.space_group_name_H-M   'P 1'
#
loop_
_entity.id
_entity.type
_entity.pdbx_description
1 polymer ?
#
loop_
_entity_poly.entity_id
_entity_poly.type
_entity_poly.pdbx_seq_one_letter_code
_entity_poly.pdbx_strand_id
1 'polypeptide(L)' 'MDKERKIEGLRQKLAQYEEKLRFKMKRYRGVIHESAASEMKHQEVMVLRAMVDGLKREIAALEAKT' A
#
# COMPACT_ATOMS: atom_id res chain seq x y z
N MET A 1 7.87 13.78 -18.56
CA MET A 1 8.68 13.05 -17.55
C MET A 1 9.09 11.74 -18.17
N ASP A 2 10.35 11.38 -18.06
CA ASP A 2 10.86 10.08 -18.51
C ASP A 2 10.07 8.95 -17.82
N LYS A 3 9.70 7.92 -18.60
CA LYS A 3 8.97 6.74 -18.13
C LYS A 3 9.73 6.06 -17.00
N GLU A 4 11.05 5.96 -17.13
CA GLU A 4 11.93 5.35 -16.12
C GLU A 4 11.89 6.16 -14.81
N ARG A 5 11.97 7.49 -14.92
CA ARG A 5 11.87 8.39 -13.77
C ARG A 5 10.50 8.30 -13.09
N LYS A 6 9.42 8.09 -13.86
CA LYS A 6 8.08 7.86 -13.30
C LYS A 6 8.02 6.53 -12.53
N ILE A 7 8.54 5.44 -13.12
CA ILE A 7 8.57 4.11 -12.48
C ILE A 7 9.38 4.17 -11.18
N GLU A 8 10.54 4.83 -11.20
CA GLU A 8 11.37 5.00 -10.00
C GLU A 8 10.62 5.76 -8.89
N GLY A 9 9.94 6.86 -9.22
CA GLY A 9 9.12 7.59 -8.26
C GLY A 9 7.96 6.75 -7.69
N LEU A 10 7.35 5.88 -8.50
CA LEU A 10 6.31 4.96 -8.03
C LEU A 10 6.88 3.87 -7.11
N ARG A 11 8.07 3.33 -7.42
CA ARG A 11 8.76 2.33 -6.58
C ARG A 11 9.14 2.90 -5.21
N GLN A 12 9.60 4.15 -5.16
CA GLN A 12 9.89 4.82 -3.90
C GLN A 12 8.63 5.00 -3.04
N LYS A 13 7.52 5.44 -3.65
CA LYS A 13 6.22 5.51 -2.95
C LYS A 13 5.75 4.14 -2.48
N LEU A 14 5.90 3.12 -3.32
CA LEU A 14 5.54 1.75 -2.99
C LEU A 14 6.30 1.28 -1.75
N ALA A 15 7.62 1.47 -1.71
CA ALA A 15 8.44 1.10 -0.55
C ALA A 15 7.97 1.78 0.74
N GLN A 16 7.62 3.07 0.69
CA GLN A 16 7.10 3.81 1.84
C GLN A 16 5.77 3.24 2.35
N TYR A 17 4.82 2.94 1.44
CA TYR A 17 3.53 2.38 1.84
C TYR A 17 3.64 0.94 2.32
N GLU A 18 4.51 0.13 1.71
CA GLU A 18 4.78 -1.23 2.18
C GLU A 18 5.42 -1.23 3.57
N GLU A 19 6.33 -0.30 3.88
CA GLU A 19 6.88 -0.15 5.22
C GLU A 19 5.81 0.21 6.26
N LYS A 20 4.97 1.20 5.95
CA LYS A 20 3.83 1.58 6.81
C LYS A 20 2.89 0.40 7.04
N LEU A 21 2.56 -0.34 5.99
CA LEU A 21 1.71 -1.52 6.07
C LEU A 21 2.35 -2.60 6.94
N ARG A 22 3.63 -2.93 6.72
CA ARG A 22 4.37 -3.90 7.54
C ARG A 22 4.35 -3.50 9.02
N PHE A 23 4.57 -2.22 9.32
CA PHE A 23 4.54 -1.71 10.69
C PHE A 23 3.16 -1.90 11.35
N LYS A 24 2.09 -1.50 10.66
CA LYS A 24 0.71 -1.65 11.16
C LYS A 24 0.30 -3.13 11.32
N MET A 25 0.78 -3.99 10.43
CA MET A 25 0.51 -5.42 10.45
C MET A 25 1.17 -6.16 11.63
N LYS A 26 2.26 -5.66 12.23
CA LYS A 26 2.99 -6.35 13.33
C LYS A 26 2.10 -6.79 14.50
N ARG A 27 1.03 -6.05 14.79
CA ARG A 27 0.10 -6.33 15.90
C ARG A 27 -1.34 -6.48 15.44
N TYR A 28 -1.58 -6.48 14.14
CA TYR A 28 -2.91 -6.59 13.58
C TYR A 28 -3.32 -8.06 13.53
N ARG A 29 -4.42 -8.41 14.22
CA ARG A 29 -4.92 -9.79 14.33
C ARG A 29 -6.31 -9.98 13.71
N GLY A 30 -6.79 -9.00 12.94
CA GLY A 30 -8.17 -8.94 12.49
C GLY A 30 -8.91 -7.75 13.11
N VAL A 31 -10.19 -7.64 12.78
CA VAL A 31 -11.09 -6.60 13.28
C VAL A 31 -11.95 -7.15 14.41
N ILE A 32 -12.05 -6.39 15.50
CA ILE A 32 -13.02 -6.61 16.58
C ILE A 32 -14.15 -5.61 16.33
N HIS A 33 -15.29 -6.08 15.83
CA HIS A 33 -16.40 -5.23 15.39
C HIS A 33 -17.08 -4.44 16.53
N GLU A 34 -16.85 -4.83 17.79
CA GLU A 34 -17.39 -4.14 18.96
C GLU A 34 -16.45 -3.02 19.46
N SER A 35 -15.32 -2.80 18.77
CA SER A 35 -14.32 -1.81 19.15
C SER A 35 -14.06 -0.83 18.02
N ALA A 36 -14.53 0.41 18.19
CA ALA A 36 -14.26 1.50 17.25
C ALA A 36 -12.75 1.67 16.96
N ALA A 37 -11.91 1.53 18.00
CA ALA A 37 -10.46 1.59 17.83
C ALA A 37 -9.91 0.42 16.99
N SER A 38 -10.51 -0.76 17.06
CA SER A 38 -10.14 -1.89 16.20
C SER A 38 -10.61 -1.69 14.76
N GLU A 39 -11.81 -1.15 14.56
CA GLU A 39 -12.34 -0.85 13.24
C GLU A 39 -11.50 0.20 12.51
N MET A 40 -11.11 1.27 13.21
CA MET A 40 -10.21 2.29 12.65
C MET A 40 -8.87 1.66 12.21
N LYS A 41 -8.26 0.82 13.07
CA LYS A 41 -7.02 0.10 12.70
C LYS A 41 -7.22 -0.81 11.49
N HIS A 42 -8.35 -1.50 11.41
CA HIS A 42 -8.68 -2.35 10.27
C HIS A 42 -8.79 -1.53 8.98
N GLN A 43 -9.55 -0.44 9.01
CA GLN A 43 -9.71 0.47 7.87
C GLN A 43 -8.37 1.05 7.41
N GLU A 44 -7.51 1.48 8.33
CA GLU A 44 -6.15 1.94 8.00
C GLU A 44 -5.34 0.86 7.26
N VAL A 45 -5.39 -0.40 7.73
CA VAL A 45 -4.70 -1.52 7.07
C VAL A 45 -5.29 -1.78 5.67
N MET A 46 -6.61 -1.72 5.51
CA MET A 46 -7.27 -1.90 4.20
C MET A 46 -6.88 -0.81 3.21
N VAL A 47 -6.84 0.46 3.65
CA VAL A 47 -6.40 1.58 2.82
C VAL A 47 -4.94 1.39 2.39
N LEU A 48 -4.05 1.04 3.33
CA LEU A 48 -2.64 0.81 3.00
C LEU A 48 -2.46 -0.34 2.01
N ARG A 49 -3.23 -1.43 2.14
CA ARG A 49 -3.23 -2.53 1.15
C ARG A 49 -3.67 -2.05 -0.23
N ALA A 50 -4.79 -1.34 -0.31
CA ALA A 50 -5.29 -0.80 -1.57
C ALA A 50 -4.27 0.14 -2.24
N MET A 51 -3.58 0.97 -1.47
CA MET A 51 -2.52 1.85 -1.98
C MET A 51 -1.33 1.05 -2.54
N VAL A 52 -0.87 0.03 -1.82
CA VAL A 52 0.21 -0.86 -2.28
C VAL A 52 -0.18 -1.59 -3.56
N ASP A 53 -1.39 -2.17 -3.61
CA ASP A 53 -1.87 -2.92 -4.77
C ASP A 53 -2.06 -2.01 -5.98
N GLY A 54 -2.58 -0.79 -5.79
CA GLY A 54 -2.71 0.21 -6.84
C GLY A 54 -1.35 0.60 -7.44
N LEU A 55 -0.35 0.86 -6.60
CA LEU A 55 1.00 1.19 -7.05
C LEU A 55 1.66 0.03 -7.81
N LYS A 56 1.50 -1.21 -7.33
CA LYS A 56 2.00 -2.40 -8.03
C LYS A 56 1.38 -2.56 -9.41
N ARG A 57 0.07 -2.38 -9.52
CA ARG A 57 -0.65 -2.43 -10.80
C ARG A 57 -0.20 -1.32 -11.76
N GLU A 58 -0.02 -0.10 -11.26
CA GLU A 58 0.46 1.01 -12.09
C GLU A 58 1.88 0.75 -12.61
N ILE A 59 2.80 0.29 -11.75
CA ILE A 59 4.17 -0.06 -12.14
C ILE A 59 4.14 -1.16 -13.21
N ALA A 60 3.41 -2.26 -12.96
CA ALA A 60 3.30 -3.35 -13.92
C ALA A 60 2.72 -2.91 -15.26
N ALA A 61 1.70 -2.04 -15.25
CA ALA A 61 1.09 -1.51 -16.48
C ALA A 61 2.04 -0.58 -17.25
N LEU A 62 2.94 0.13 -16.56
CA LEU A 62 3.98 0.92 -17.22
C LEU A 62 5.08 0.03 -17.79
N GLU A 63 5.51 -0.99 -17.04
CA GLU A 63 6.54 -1.95 -17.47
C GLU A 63 6.07 -2.78 -18.67
N ALA A 64 4.81 -3.21 -18.72
CA ALA A 64 4.24 -3.96 -19.84
C ALA A 64 4.04 -3.15 -21.13
N LYS A 65 4.11 -1.81 -21.07
CA LYS A 65 4.09 -0.92 -22.24
C LYS A 65 5.50 -0.71 -22.83
N THR A 66 6.36 -1.71 -22.71
CA THR A 66 7.73 -1.73 -23.23
C THR A 66 7.83 -2.90 -24.19
#